data_AF-E7GKV4-F1
#
_entry.id   AF-E7GKV4-F1
#
_cell.length_a   1.000
_cell.length_b   1.000
_cell.length_c   1.000
_cell.angle_alpha   90.00
_cell.angle_beta   90.00
_cell.angle_gamma   90.00
#
_symmetry.space_group_name_H-M   'P 1'
#
loop_
_entity.id
_entity.type
_entity.pdbx_description
1 polymer ?
#
loop_
_entity_poly.entity_id
_entity_poly.type
_entity_poly.pdbx_seq_one_letter_code
_entity_poly.pdbx_strand_id
1 'polypeptide(L)'
;MYLSLFTPAHFEQKGEKMVFKIALILKEHFREKINSYMPNKPDDVIFDFFPYKTIQDIQDIFLSIKNQYDGFYVSGLIPLQAIKILGEKSKDAIIAHSSVNVENVYQALLHHIITSGIENVNLSRVGMDFLDDKKTLEDLIREEKFAQAAYTYEKRWSSLQSVEEIELEELRVQDFYEKQYMEGRLDIIITYYYSVLERLKDKNIRCYYVYRGEWAFWNSIEELKKSIFIKKFNKNRSAVIHINTEKAREMYKDKYELFRLELVRVVIQFNQRYFNKAIFKANYDDLELYMDYETMENLTEGFRICPLLPILIKGLDFPGSVGYGIGDNIY
;
A
#
# COMPACT_ATOMS: atom_id res chain seq x y z
N MET A 1 51.57 25.58 26.76
CA MET A 1 52.03 24.28 26.23
C MET A 1 50.79 23.42 26.09
N TYR A 2 50.37 23.18 24.84
CA TYR A 2 49.05 22.68 24.46
C TYR A 2 48.81 21.23 24.90
N LEU A 3 47.68 20.98 25.58
CA LEU A 3 47.05 19.67 25.69
C LEU A 3 46.10 19.53 24.50
N SER A 4 46.42 18.59 23.61
CA SER A 4 45.61 18.22 22.45
C SER A 4 44.36 17.48 22.89
N LEU A 5 43.20 18.09 22.65
CA LEU A 5 41.90 17.42 22.65
C LEU A 5 41.84 16.48 21.43
N PHE A 6 41.84 15.18 21.69
CA PHE A 6 41.40 14.18 20.71
C PHE A 6 39.91 14.43 20.44
N THR A 7 39.61 14.88 19.23
CA THR A 7 38.26 14.93 18.67
C THR A 7 37.85 13.49 18.28
N PRO A 8 36.68 12.99 18.68
CA PRO A 8 36.18 11.72 18.16
C PRO A 8 35.79 11.92 16.70
N ALA A 9 36.38 11.11 15.82
CA ALA A 9 35.98 11.02 14.43
C ALA A 9 34.47 10.72 14.36
N HIS A 10 33.73 11.64 13.74
CA HIS A 10 32.36 11.38 13.28
C HIS A 10 32.41 10.22 12.28
N PHE A 11 32.01 9.03 12.74
CA PHE A 11 31.51 8.00 11.84
C PHE A 11 30.11 8.43 11.39
N GLU A 12 30.04 9.27 10.36
CA GLU A 12 28.81 9.38 9.56
C GLU A 12 28.64 8.05 8.82
N GLN A 13 27.80 7.16 9.35
CA GLN A 13 27.15 6.15 8.51
C GLN A 13 26.29 6.90 7.50
N LYS A 14 26.78 7.02 6.26
CA LYS A 14 25.91 7.26 5.09
C LYS A 14 24.95 6.08 5.01
N GLY A 15 23.79 6.19 5.66
CA GLY A 15 22.67 5.32 5.39
C GLY A 15 22.34 5.47 3.91
N GLU A 16 22.39 4.37 3.15
CA GLU A 16 21.88 4.37 1.78
C GLU A 16 20.44 4.87 1.81
N LYS A 17 20.17 5.99 1.14
CA LYS A 17 18.82 6.56 1.04
C LYS A 17 17.95 5.50 0.36
N MET A 18 16.93 5.00 1.06
CA MET A 18 16.01 4.00 0.51
C MET A 18 15.38 4.54 -0.77
N VAL A 19 15.57 3.83 -1.88
CA VAL A 19 14.95 4.16 -3.16
C VAL A 19 13.66 3.36 -3.29
N PHE A 20 12.58 4.03 -3.67
CA PHE A 20 11.24 3.47 -3.86
C PHE A 20 10.99 3.25 -5.35
N LYS A 21 10.85 2.00 -5.77
CA LYS A 21 10.50 1.66 -7.16
C LYS A 21 8.99 1.52 -7.30
N ILE A 22 8.34 2.47 -7.95
CA ILE A 22 6.88 2.55 -8.06
C ILE A 22 6.45 2.38 -9.52
N ALA A 23 5.54 1.44 -9.78
CA ALA A 23 4.93 1.25 -11.08
C ALA A 23 3.69 2.13 -11.23
N LEU A 24 3.63 2.90 -12.31
CA LEU A 24 2.47 3.72 -12.68
C LEU A 24 1.65 2.98 -13.74
N ILE A 25 0.57 2.30 -13.33
CA ILE A 25 -0.34 1.60 -14.26
C ILE A 25 -1.48 2.55 -14.62
N LEU A 26 -1.35 3.24 -15.75
CA LEU A 26 -2.16 4.41 -16.10
C LEU A 26 -2.56 4.38 -17.57
N LYS A 27 -3.68 5.03 -17.94
CA LYS A 27 -4.00 5.27 -19.36
C LYS A 27 -3.02 6.29 -19.96
N GLU A 28 -2.85 6.28 -21.28
CA GLU A 28 -1.88 7.16 -21.97
C GLU A 28 -2.15 8.65 -21.70
N HIS A 29 -3.41 9.08 -21.65
CA HIS A 29 -3.77 10.48 -21.39
C HIS A 29 -3.34 10.98 -19.98
N PHE A 30 -3.13 10.08 -19.01
CA PHE A 30 -2.57 10.44 -17.71
C PHE A 30 -1.07 10.70 -17.78
N ARG A 31 -0.36 10.08 -18.71
CA ARG A 31 1.09 10.21 -18.83
C ARG A 31 1.50 11.65 -19.06
N GLU A 32 0.82 12.35 -19.97
CA GLU A 32 1.11 13.76 -20.25
C GLU A 32 0.94 14.63 -19.00
N LYS A 33 -0.14 14.40 -18.24
CA LYS A 33 -0.38 15.14 -17.00
C LYS A 33 0.69 14.85 -15.95
N ILE A 34 1.05 13.60 -15.73
CA ILE A 34 2.09 13.21 -14.78
C ILE A 34 3.47 13.71 -15.22
N ASN A 35 3.78 13.71 -16.51
CA ASN A 35 5.01 14.27 -17.06
C ASN A 35 5.15 15.76 -16.72
N SER A 36 4.04 16.51 -16.68
CA SER A 36 4.08 17.92 -16.27
C SER A 36 4.46 18.12 -14.80
N TYR A 37 4.33 17.09 -13.95
CA TYR A 37 4.70 17.12 -12.53
C TYR A 37 6.15 16.71 -12.29
N MET A 38 6.76 15.96 -13.23
CA MET A 38 8.10 15.37 -13.07
C MET A 38 9.23 16.33 -12.66
N PRO A 39 9.23 17.64 -12.99
CA PRO A 39 10.23 18.57 -12.49
C PRO A 39 10.34 18.63 -10.96
N ASN A 40 9.27 18.31 -10.24
CA ASN A 40 9.20 18.28 -8.77
C ASN A 40 9.33 16.86 -8.19
N LYS A 41 9.76 15.87 -8.99
CA LYS A 41 9.86 14.48 -8.55
C LYS A 41 10.92 14.31 -7.45
N PRO A 42 10.59 13.64 -6.34
CA PRO A 42 11.59 13.26 -5.34
C PRO A 42 12.70 12.39 -5.94
N ASP A 43 13.94 12.62 -5.47
CA ASP A 43 15.12 11.86 -5.91
C ASP A 43 15.10 10.40 -5.48
N ASP A 44 14.39 10.09 -4.39
CA ASP A 44 14.29 8.75 -3.81
C ASP A 44 13.22 7.88 -4.48
N VAL A 45 12.60 8.36 -5.57
CA VAL A 45 11.56 7.63 -6.28
C VAL A 45 11.94 7.36 -7.73
N ILE A 46 11.80 6.10 -8.13
CA ILE A 46 11.89 5.65 -9.52
C ILE A 46 10.49 5.31 -10.01
N PHE A 47 10.09 5.92 -11.11
CA PHE A 47 8.81 5.64 -11.77
C PHE A 47 9.03 4.92 -13.09
N ASP A 48 8.30 3.83 -13.28
CA ASP A 48 8.14 3.18 -14.58
C ASP A 48 6.67 3.21 -14.98
N PHE A 49 6.42 3.56 -16.23
CA PHE A 49 5.07 3.85 -16.72
C PHE A 49 4.54 2.70 -17.58
N PHE A 50 3.44 2.09 -17.16
CA PHE A 50 2.81 0.94 -17.79
C PHE A 50 1.43 1.32 -18.34
N PRO A 51 1.32 1.60 -19.66
CA PRO A 51 0.06 1.93 -20.27
C PRO A 51 -0.87 0.72 -20.36
N TYR A 52 -2.16 0.91 -20.09
CA TYR A 52 -3.19 -0.11 -20.27
C TYR A 52 -4.33 0.41 -21.15
N LYS A 53 -5.05 -0.50 -21.82
CA LYS A 53 -6.24 -0.18 -22.63
C LYS A 53 -7.50 -0.81 -22.05
N THR A 54 -7.39 -2.05 -21.59
CA THR A 54 -8.52 -2.83 -21.04
C THR A 54 -8.36 -3.11 -19.55
N ILE A 55 -9.41 -3.60 -18.92
CA ILE A 55 -9.36 -4.07 -17.52
C ILE A 55 -8.49 -5.32 -17.39
N GLN A 56 -8.53 -6.21 -18.39
CA GLN A 56 -7.67 -7.38 -18.43
C GLN A 56 -6.19 -6.99 -18.49
N ASP A 57 -5.85 -5.97 -19.29
CA ASP A 57 -4.47 -5.46 -19.39
C ASP A 57 -3.93 -5.05 -18.01
N ILE A 58 -4.77 -4.41 -17.17
CA ILE A 58 -4.37 -3.97 -15.82
C ILE A 58 -3.93 -5.18 -14.99
N GLN A 59 -4.71 -6.27 -15.03
CA GLN A 59 -4.42 -7.49 -14.29
C GLN A 59 -3.17 -8.18 -14.81
N ASP A 60 -3.03 -8.30 -16.13
CA ASP A 60 -1.90 -8.97 -16.78
C ASP A 60 -0.59 -8.22 -16.51
N ILE A 61 -0.61 -6.89 -16.67
CA ILE A 61 0.52 -6.00 -16.33
C ILE A 61 0.87 -6.20 -14.86
N PHE A 62 -0.09 -6.01 -13.95
CA PHE A 62 0.16 -6.12 -12.51
C PHE A 62 0.78 -7.48 -12.14
N LEU A 63 0.22 -8.59 -12.61
CA LEU A 63 0.73 -9.93 -12.30
C LEU A 63 2.15 -10.15 -12.83
N SER A 64 2.49 -9.58 -14.00
CA SER A 64 3.84 -9.71 -14.59
C SER A 64 4.91 -8.93 -13.82
N ILE A 65 4.54 -7.82 -13.17
CA ILE A 65 5.50 -6.91 -12.52
C ILE A 65 5.41 -6.90 -10.98
N LYS A 66 4.41 -7.54 -10.36
CA LYS A 66 4.11 -7.35 -8.93
C LYS A 66 5.28 -7.58 -7.96
N ASN A 67 6.21 -8.46 -8.32
CA ASN A 67 7.37 -8.82 -7.50
C ASN A 67 8.62 -7.95 -7.79
N GLN A 68 8.53 -7.04 -8.77
CA GLN A 68 9.65 -6.21 -9.24
C GLN A 68 9.56 -4.75 -8.75
N TYR A 69 8.46 -4.40 -8.10
CA TYR A 69 8.15 -3.04 -7.65
C TYR A 69 7.72 -3.05 -6.18
N ASP A 70 8.01 -1.95 -5.50
CA ASP A 70 7.69 -1.79 -4.09
C ASP A 70 6.22 -1.37 -3.87
N GLY A 71 5.67 -0.63 -4.83
CA GLY A 71 4.30 -0.17 -4.82
C GLY A 71 3.78 0.23 -6.19
N PHE A 72 2.48 0.47 -6.24
CA PHE A 72 1.74 0.75 -7.46
C PHE A 72 0.93 2.03 -7.32
N TYR A 73 0.81 2.77 -8.41
CA TYR A 73 -0.10 3.90 -8.51
C TYR A 73 -1.01 3.72 -9.72
N VAL A 74 -2.31 3.92 -9.50
CA VAL A 74 -3.34 3.75 -10.54
C VAL A 74 -4.26 4.96 -10.66
N SER A 75 -4.93 5.10 -11.82
CA SER A 75 -5.68 6.31 -12.21
C SER A 75 -7.02 6.49 -11.51
N GLY A 76 -7.51 5.51 -10.75
CA GLY A 76 -8.79 5.62 -10.06
C GLY A 76 -9.35 4.29 -9.56
N LEU A 77 -10.67 4.27 -9.34
CA LEU A 77 -11.37 3.13 -8.73
C LEU A 77 -11.41 1.89 -9.63
N ILE A 78 -11.59 2.05 -10.95
CA ILE A 78 -11.58 0.93 -11.92
C ILE A 78 -10.29 0.11 -11.82
N PRO A 79 -9.08 0.67 -12.06
CA PRO A 79 -7.85 -0.11 -12.00
C PRO A 79 -7.55 -0.61 -10.59
N LEU A 80 -7.91 0.14 -9.54
CA LEU A 80 -7.75 -0.34 -8.17
C LEU A 80 -8.58 -1.60 -7.93
N GLN A 81 -9.86 -1.58 -8.31
CA GLN A 81 -10.76 -2.70 -8.11
C GLN A 81 -10.37 -3.89 -8.98
N ALA A 82 -9.94 -3.65 -10.23
CA ALA A 82 -9.43 -4.69 -11.13
C ALA A 82 -8.26 -5.48 -10.52
N ILE A 83 -7.38 -4.82 -9.78
CA ILE A 83 -6.28 -5.49 -9.05
C ILE A 83 -6.79 -6.18 -7.79
N LYS A 84 -7.72 -5.56 -7.03
CA LYS A 84 -8.27 -6.15 -5.79
C LYS A 84 -8.99 -7.48 -6.02
N ILE A 85 -9.75 -7.62 -7.11
CA ILE A 85 -10.50 -8.85 -7.41
C ILE A 85 -9.58 -10.05 -7.74
N LEU A 86 -8.27 -9.83 -7.91
CA LEU A 86 -7.29 -10.92 -7.99
C LEU A 86 -7.07 -11.66 -6.65
N GLY A 87 -7.65 -11.16 -5.56
CA GLY A 87 -7.67 -11.81 -4.25
C GLY A 87 -6.27 -11.99 -3.65
N GLU A 88 -5.93 -13.22 -3.24
CA GLU A 88 -4.63 -13.53 -2.64
C GLU A 88 -3.44 -13.14 -3.54
N LYS A 89 -3.62 -13.05 -4.87
CA LYS A 89 -2.55 -12.62 -5.78
C LYS A 89 -2.15 -11.15 -5.61
N SER A 90 -3.03 -10.30 -5.07
CA SER A 90 -2.83 -8.85 -4.90
C SER A 90 -2.83 -8.39 -3.43
N LYS A 91 -3.13 -9.27 -2.48
CA LYS A 91 -3.24 -8.98 -1.04
C LYS A 91 -2.06 -8.22 -0.44
N ASP A 92 -0.84 -8.55 -0.87
CA ASP A 92 0.36 -7.91 -0.35
C ASP A 92 0.75 -6.62 -1.11
N ALA A 93 0.08 -6.29 -2.21
CA ALA A 93 0.45 -5.12 -3.00
C ALA A 93 0.05 -3.84 -2.28
N ILE A 94 0.96 -2.87 -2.27
CA ILE A 94 0.70 -1.53 -1.77
C ILE A 94 0.33 -0.66 -2.96
N ILE A 95 -0.92 -0.19 -2.98
CA ILE A 95 -1.50 0.49 -4.14
C ILE A 95 -2.06 1.83 -3.69
N ALA A 96 -1.55 2.91 -4.26
CA ALA A 96 -2.17 4.23 -4.22
C ALA A 96 -3.01 4.45 -5.48
N HIS A 97 -4.02 5.33 -5.39
CA HIS A 97 -4.89 5.64 -6.51
C HIS A 97 -5.36 7.09 -6.47
N SER A 98 -5.77 7.62 -7.62
CA SER A 98 -6.52 8.89 -7.64
C SER A 98 -7.95 8.67 -7.14
N SER A 99 -8.16 8.88 -5.84
CA SER A 99 -9.50 8.88 -5.24
C SER A 99 -10.35 10.06 -5.74
N VAL A 100 -11.66 9.91 -5.63
CA VAL A 100 -12.64 11.00 -5.79
C VAL A 100 -12.42 11.98 -4.64
N ASN A 101 -11.92 13.17 -4.96
CA ASN A 101 -11.74 14.24 -3.97
C ASN A 101 -12.68 15.39 -4.31
N VAL A 102 -13.56 15.70 -3.36
CA VAL A 102 -14.48 16.85 -3.36
C VAL A 102 -13.79 18.16 -3.73
N GLU A 103 -12.57 18.39 -3.24
CA GLU A 103 -11.77 19.58 -3.55
C GLU A 103 -11.41 19.66 -5.04
N ASN A 104 -11.04 18.54 -5.66
CA ASN A 104 -10.73 18.51 -7.09
C ASN A 104 -11.98 18.80 -7.93
N VAL A 105 -13.16 18.39 -7.45
CA VAL A 105 -14.42 18.70 -8.11
C VAL A 105 -14.76 20.19 -8.02
N TYR A 106 -14.60 20.80 -6.84
CA TYR A 106 -14.75 22.25 -6.69
C TYR A 106 -13.73 23.01 -7.54
N GLN A 107 -12.48 22.57 -7.58
CA GLN A 107 -11.47 23.16 -8.46
C GLN A 107 -11.85 23.04 -9.94
N ALA A 108 -12.35 21.90 -10.38
CA ALA A 108 -12.80 21.71 -11.77
C ALA A 108 -13.97 22.65 -12.11
N LEU A 109 -14.95 22.78 -11.22
CA LEU A 109 -16.07 23.72 -11.36
C LEU A 109 -15.59 25.17 -11.43
N LEU A 110 -14.76 25.60 -10.48
CA LEU A 110 -14.26 26.98 -10.39
C LEU A 110 -13.37 27.33 -11.58
N HIS A 111 -12.45 26.43 -11.95
CA HIS A 111 -11.63 26.59 -13.14
C HIS A 111 -12.52 26.75 -14.37
N HIS A 112 -13.57 25.93 -14.50
CA HIS A 112 -14.48 26.03 -15.64
C HIS A 112 -15.25 27.35 -15.70
N ILE A 113 -15.78 27.81 -14.56
CA ILE A 113 -16.45 29.11 -14.43
C ILE A 113 -15.51 30.24 -14.89
N ILE A 114 -14.26 30.21 -14.42
CA ILE A 114 -13.25 31.23 -14.72
C ILE A 114 -12.79 31.18 -16.18
N THR A 115 -12.41 30.00 -16.71
CA THR A 115 -11.83 29.90 -18.06
C THR A 115 -12.85 30.03 -19.17
N SER A 116 -14.11 29.69 -18.91
CA SER A 116 -15.16 29.71 -19.92
C SER A 116 -15.99 31.00 -19.89
N GLY A 117 -15.71 31.91 -18.94
CA GLY A 117 -16.41 33.18 -18.79
C GLY A 117 -17.91 33.04 -18.51
N ILE A 118 -18.33 31.93 -17.89
CA ILE A 118 -19.74 31.67 -17.61
C ILE A 118 -20.11 32.34 -16.30
N GLU A 119 -20.82 33.48 -16.38
CA GLU A 119 -21.22 34.23 -15.18
C GLU A 119 -22.36 33.56 -14.40
N ASN A 120 -23.05 32.56 -14.95
CA ASN A 120 -24.18 31.87 -14.31
C ASN A 120 -24.24 30.37 -14.66
N VAL A 121 -23.49 29.54 -13.94
CA VAL A 121 -23.60 28.07 -14.06
C VAL A 121 -24.86 27.59 -13.32
N ASN A 122 -25.77 26.92 -14.03
CA ASN A 122 -26.91 26.25 -13.40
C ASN A 122 -26.46 24.91 -12.82
N LEU A 123 -26.23 24.87 -11.50
CA LEU A 123 -25.77 23.67 -10.80
C LEU A 123 -26.77 22.50 -10.90
N SER A 124 -28.07 22.78 -11.10
CA SER A 124 -29.06 21.73 -11.35
C SER A 124 -28.85 20.98 -12.68
N ARG A 125 -28.02 21.52 -13.58
CA ARG A 125 -27.72 20.98 -14.92
C ARG A 125 -26.26 20.52 -15.07
N VAL A 126 -25.55 20.33 -13.95
CA VAL A 126 -24.20 19.77 -13.92
C VAL A 126 -24.27 18.28 -13.59
N GLY A 127 -23.71 17.44 -14.46
CA GLY A 127 -23.57 16.00 -14.24
C GLY A 127 -22.27 15.65 -13.53
N MET A 128 -22.34 14.77 -12.52
CA MET A 128 -21.18 14.18 -11.84
C MET A 128 -21.45 12.72 -11.47
N ASP A 129 -20.40 11.90 -11.41
CA ASP A 129 -20.54 10.43 -11.39
C ASP A 129 -21.21 9.88 -10.12
N PHE A 130 -21.11 10.63 -9.02
CA PHE A 130 -21.67 10.27 -7.72
C PHE A 130 -23.03 10.95 -7.46
N LEU A 131 -23.58 11.69 -8.44
CA LEU A 131 -24.97 12.12 -8.38
C LEU A 131 -25.88 10.92 -8.65
N ASP A 132 -26.99 10.83 -7.95
CA ASP A 132 -28.05 9.89 -8.28
C ASP A 132 -29.07 10.54 -9.24
N ASP A 133 -29.90 9.73 -9.90
CA ASP A 133 -30.93 10.22 -10.83
C ASP A 133 -31.97 11.15 -10.16
N LYS A 134 -31.98 11.23 -8.82
CA LYS A 134 -33.01 11.93 -8.04
C LYS A 134 -32.54 13.28 -7.52
N LYS A 135 -31.23 13.52 -7.45
CA LYS A 135 -30.63 14.71 -6.86
C LYS A 135 -29.66 15.36 -7.80
N THR A 136 -29.80 16.66 -7.93
CA THR A 136 -28.86 17.48 -8.65
C THR A 136 -27.67 17.86 -7.76
N LEU A 137 -26.62 18.42 -8.39
CA LEU A 137 -25.52 19.02 -7.65
C LEU A 137 -26.00 20.15 -6.72
N GLU A 138 -26.99 20.93 -7.16
CA GLU A 138 -27.58 22.00 -6.35
C GLU A 138 -28.21 21.44 -5.07
N ASP A 139 -28.97 20.35 -5.18
CA ASP A 139 -29.61 19.70 -4.03
C ASP A 139 -28.57 19.21 -3.02
N LEU A 140 -27.51 18.55 -3.49
CA LEU A 140 -26.45 18.03 -2.61
C LEU A 140 -25.68 19.14 -1.89
N ILE A 141 -25.46 20.27 -2.53
CA ILE A 141 -24.81 21.43 -1.91
C ILE A 141 -25.73 22.05 -0.87
N ARG A 142 -27.02 22.26 -1.19
CA ARG A 142 -28.02 22.82 -0.26
C ARG A 142 -28.24 21.93 0.96
N GLU A 143 -28.17 20.61 0.78
CA GLU A 143 -28.33 19.64 1.87
C GLU A 143 -27.03 19.32 2.61
N GLU A 144 -25.89 19.92 2.24
CA GLU A 144 -24.56 19.62 2.81
C GLU A 144 -24.15 18.13 2.70
N LYS A 145 -24.63 17.43 1.67
CA LYS A 145 -24.41 15.98 1.47
C LYS A 145 -23.41 15.63 0.37
N PHE A 146 -22.76 16.63 -0.22
CA PHE A 146 -21.84 16.43 -1.34
C PHE A 146 -20.71 15.43 -1.03
N ALA A 147 -20.01 15.62 0.09
CA ALA A 147 -18.93 14.71 0.51
C ALA A 147 -19.44 13.30 0.83
N GLN A 148 -20.64 13.19 1.42
CA GLN A 148 -21.26 11.90 1.71
C GLN A 148 -21.61 11.14 0.42
N ALA A 149 -22.09 11.83 -0.62
CA ALA A 149 -22.40 11.22 -1.91
C ALA A 149 -21.13 10.66 -2.58
N ALA A 150 -20.05 11.45 -2.61
CA ALA A 150 -18.76 11.01 -3.12
C ALA A 150 -18.24 9.76 -2.39
N TYR A 151 -18.26 9.77 -1.05
CA TYR A 151 -17.84 8.62 -0.24
C TYR A 151 -18.69 7.37 -0.48
N THR A 152 -20.02 7.53 -0.56
CA THR A 152 -20.94 6.41 -0.82
C THR A 152 -20.69 5.80 -2.19
N TYR A 153 -20.41 6.64 -3.18
CA TYR A 153 -20.06 6.22 -4.52
C TYR A 153 -18.74 5.43 -4.55
N GLU A 154 -17.68 5.90 -3.89
CA GLU A 154 -16.43 5.14 -3.78
C GLU A 154 -16.63 3.79 -3.09
N LYS A 155 -17.45 3.74 -2.03
CA LYS A 155 -17.72 2.50 -1.31
C LYS A 155 -18.41 1.46 -2.18
N ARG A 156 -19.30 1.85 -3.10
CA ARG A 156 -19.98 0.94 -4.04
C ARG A 156 -18.99 0.17 -4.91
N TRP A 157 -17.87 0.78 -5.30
CA TRP A 157 -16.86 0.10 -6.09
C TRP A 157 -16.25 -1.12 -5.40
N SER A 158 -16.16 -1.10 -4.07
CA SER A 158 -15.59 -2.21 -3.31
C SER A 158 -16.43 -3.49 -3.36
N SER A 159 -17.71 -3.42 -3.75
CA SER A 159 -18.57 -4.60 -3.83
C SER A 159 -18.43 -5.37 -5.14
N LEU A 160 -17.82 -4.82 -6.19
CA LEU A 160 -17.67 -5.51 -7.48
C LEU A 160 -16.60 -6.60 -7.37
N GLN A 161 -16.93 -7.83 -7.78
CA GLN A 161 -16.11 -9.03 -7.61
C GLN A 161 -15.58 -9.61 -8.93
N SER A 162 -16.04 -9.15 -10.09
CA SER A 162 -15.55 -9.64 -11.40
C SER A 162 -15.18 -8.52 -12.37
N VAL A 163 -14.44 -8.88 -13.43
CA VAL A 163 -14.12 -7.96 -14.53
C VAL A 163 -15.40 -7.55 -15.25
N GLU A 164 -16.33 -8.48 -15.52
CA GLU A 164 -17.58 -8.17 -16.21
C GLU A 164 -18.44 -7.19 -15.42
N GLU A 165 -18.49 -7.30 -14.09
CA GLU A 165 -19.22 -6.36 -13.24
C GLU A 165 -18.65 -4.94 -13.32
N ILE A 166 -17.33 -4.81 -13.40
CA ILE A 166 -16.67 -3.51 -13.56
C ILE A 166 -16.97 -2.93 -14.94
N GLU A 167 -16.85 -3.73 -16.00
CA GLU A 167 -17.15 -3.30 -17.38
C GLU A 167 -18.61 -2.86 -17.51
N LEU A 168 -19.54 -3.59 -16.91
CA LEU A 168 -20.96 -3.25 -16.91
C LEU A 168 -21.23 -1.94 -16.17
N GLU A 169 -20.57 -1.70 -15.03
CA GLU A 169 -20.70 -0.43 -14.30
C GLU A 169 -20.10 0.75 -15.08
N GLU A 170 -18.96 0.58 -15.75
CA GLU A 170 -18.38 1.59 -16.62
C GLU A 170 -19.31 1.92 -17.80
N LEU A 171 -19.89 0.90 -18.45
CA LEU A 171 -20.86 1.08 -19.53
C LEU A 171 -22.13 1.78 -19.03
N ARG A 172 -22.65 1.39 -17.85
CA ARG A 172 -23.82 2.02 -17.23
C ARG A 172 -23.65 3.54 -17.08
N VAL A 173 -22.45 4.00 -16.71
CA VAL A 173 -22.16 5.43 -16.56
C VAL A 173 -22.10 6.15 -17.91
N GLN A 174 -21.53 5.52 -18.93
CA GLN A 174 -21.54 6.07 -20.29
C GLN A 174 -22.98 6.24 -20.82
N ASP A 175 -23.79 5.19 -20.70
CA ASP A 175 -25.19 5.18 -21.14
C ASP A 175 -26.03 6.22 -20.38
N PHE A 176 -25.77 6.37 -19.08
CA PHE A 176 -26.42 7.39 -18.27
C PHE A 176 -26.17 8.80 -18.82
N TYR A 177 -24.92 9.19 -19.03
CA TYR A 177 -24.62 10.54 -19.51
C TYR A 177 -25.07 10.77 -20.95
N GLU A 178 -24.97 9.75 -21.80
CA GLU A 178 -25.50 9.82 -23.15
C GLU A 178 -27.01 10.09 -23.15
N LYS A 179 -27.77 9.38 -22.30
CA LYS A 179 -29.20 9.62 -22.15
C LYS A 179 -29.49 11.03 -21.64
N GLN A 180 -28.79 11.50 -20.60
CA GLN A 180 -28.97 12.86 -20.07
C GLN A 180 -28.70 13.95 -21.13
N TYR A 181 -27.68 13.74 -21.97
CA TYR A 181 -27.38 14.62 -23.09
C TYR A 181 -28.52 14.63 -24.12
N MET A 182 -28.98 13.45 -24.56
CA MET A 182 -30.04 13.33 -25.58
C MET A 182 -31.35 13.98 -25.14
N GLU A 183 -31.61 13.98 -23.83
CA GLU A 183 -32.79 14.63 -23.24
C GLU A 183 -32.58 16.11 -22.90
N GLY A 184 -31.40 16.69 -23.18
CA GLY A 184 -31.11 18.11 -22.95
C GLY A 184 -31.09 18.51 -21.47
N ARG A 185 -30.81 17.56 -20.56
CA ARG A 185 -30.87 17.79 -19.10
C ARG A 185 -29.61 18.44 -18.53
N LEU A 186 -28.47 18.26 -19.20
CA LEU A 186 -27.16 18.71 -18.72
C LEU A 186 -26.52 19.70 -19.68
N ASP A 187 -25.83 20.68 -19.11
CA ASP A 187 -25.01 21.65 -19.87
C ASP A 187 -23.51 21.31 -19.75
N ILE A 188 -23.13 20.73 -18.61
CA ILE A 188 -21.75 20.42 -18.24
C ILE A 188 -21.71 19.02 -17.60
N ILE A 189 -20.72 18.22 -17.96
CA ILE A 189 -20.42 16.94 -17.32
C ILE A 189 -19.02 17.01 -16.73
N ILE A 190 -18.88 16.63 -15.45
CA ILE A 190 -17.60 16.52 -14.75
C ILE A 190 -17.46 15.09 -14.26
N THR A 191 -16.50 14.36 -14.81
CA THR A 191 -16.41 12.90 -14.66
C THR A 191 -14.98 12.43 -14.38
N TYR A 192 -14.87 11.34 -13.63
CA TYR A 192 -13.67 10.55 -13.38
C TYR A 192 -13.50 9.41 -14.39
N TYR A 193 -14.43 9.26 -15.35
CA TYR A 193 -14.39 8.26 -16.40
C TYR A 193 -13.91 8.87 -17.71
N TYR A 194 -12.71 8.49 -18.13
CA TYR A 194 -12.20 8.93 -19.42
C TYR A 194 -13.03 8.37 -20.57
N SER A 195 -13.64 7.20 -20.39
CA SER A 195 -14.51 6.57 -21.38
C SER A 195 -15.80 7.36 -21.64
N VAL A 196 -16.30 8.14 -20.68
CA VAL A 196 -17.39 9.11 -20.89
C VAL A 196 -16.94 10.24 -21.81
N LEU A 197 -15.71 10.74 -21.62
CA LEU A 197 -15.10 11.75 -22.48
C LEU A 197 -15.01 11.24 -23.94
N GLU A 198 -14.58 9.99 -24.12
CA GLU A 198 -14.50 9.34 -25.43
C GLU A 198 -15.88 9.14 -26.06
N ARG A 199 -16.87 8.66 -25.28
CA ARG A 199 -18.24 8.42 -25.73
C ARG A 199 -18.95 9.69 -26.20
N LEU A 200 -18.66 10.83 -25.58
CA LEU A 200 -19.32 12.11 -25.85
C LEU A 200 -18.47 13.05 -26.74
N LYS A 201 -17.33 12.60 -27.26
CA LYS A 201 -16.37 13.44 -27.98
C LYS A 201 -16.95 14.18 -29.20
N ASP A 202 -17.87 13.53 -29.92
CA ASP A 202 -18.51 14.09 -31.12
C ASP A 202 -19.81 14.85 -30.80
N LYS A 203 -20.14 15.00 -29.52
CA LYS A 203 -21.35 15.66 -29.05
C LYS A 203 -21.05 17.08 -28.61
N ASN A 204 -21.98 18.00 -28.84
CA ASN A 204 -21.81 19.41 -28.47
C ASN A 204 -22.15 19.64 -26.98
N ILE A 205 -21.46 18.93 -26.08
CA ILE A 205 -21.57 19.08 -24.63
C ILE A 205 -20.20 19.25 -24.01
N ARG A 206 -20.11 20.12 -23.00
CA ARG A 206 -18.88 20.34 -22.27
C ARG A 206 -18.66 19.20 -21.30
N CYS A 207 -17.73 18.31 -21.61
CA CYS A 207 -17.37 17.17 -20.77
C CYS A 207 -15.95 17.34 -20.26
N TYR A 208 -15.75 17.24 -18.95
CA TYR A 208 -14.48 17.46 -18.27
C TYR A 208 -14.05 16.22 -17.50
N TYR A 209 -12.84 15.77 -17.79
CA TYR A 209 -12.18 14.76 -16.97
C TYR A 209 -11.53 15.40 -15.75
N VAL A 210 -11.81 14.88 -14.55
CA VAL A 210 -11.22 15.36 -13.31
C VAL A 210 -9.82 14.77 -13.14
N TYR A 211 -8.80 15.55 -13.48
CA TYR A 211 -7.42 15.23 -13.15
C TYR A 211 -7.12 15.58 -11.69
N ARG A 212 -6.32 14.74 -11.06
CA ARG A 212 -5.74 15.05 -9.75
C ARG A 212 -4.66 16.12 -9.92
N GLY A 213 -4.72 17.18 -9.12
CA GLY A 213 -3.71 18.23 -9.09
C GLY A 213 -2.33 17.71 -8.66
N GLU A 214 -1.28 18.44 -9.02
CA GLU A 214 0.12 18.09 -8.74
C GLU A 214 0.37 17.84 -7.25
N TRP A 215 -0.05 18.76 -6.39
CA TRP A 215 0.12 18.63 -4.93
C TRP A 215 -0.51 17.34 -4.40
N ALA A 216 -1.73 17.04 -4.83
CA ALA A 216 -2.43 15.83 -4.40
C ALA A 216 -1.74 14.57 -4.94
N PHE A 217 -1.24 14.58 -6.19
CA PHE A 217 -0.43 13.48 -6.72
C PHE A 217 0.78 13.20 -5.81
N TRP A 218 1.59 14.23 -5.52
CA TRP A 218 2.78 14.08 -4.67
C TRP A 218 2.45 13.65 -3.25
N ASN A 219 1.36 14.15 -2.65
CA ASN A 219 0.94 13.71 -1.33
C ASN A 219 0.65 12.20 -1.29
N SER A 220 0.00 11.64 -2.32
CA SER A 220 -0.23 10.19 -2.35
C SER A 220 1.01 9.37 -2.69
N ILE A 221 2.01 9.94 -3.39
CA ILE A 221 3.32 9.29 -3.52
C ILE A 221 4.01 9.23 -2.15
N GLU A 222 3.94 10.29 -1.34
CA GLU A 222 4.50 10.29 0.02
C GLU A 222 3.76 9.32 0.96
N GLU A 223 2.44 9.23 0.88
CA GLU A 223 1.66 8.20 1.60
C GLU A 223 2.05 6.78 1.15
N LEU A 224 2.19 6.56 -0.17
CA LEU A 224 2.63 5.29 -0.72
C LEU A 224 4.03 4.91 -0.22
N LYS A 225 4.98 5.86 -0.20
CA LYS A 225 6.32 5.66 0.37
C LYS A 225 6.26 5.26 1.84
N LYS A 226 5.44 5.92 2.65
CA LYS A 226 5.23 5.56 4.06
C LYS A 226 4.71 4.13 4.20
N SER A 227 3.72 3.74 3.41
CA SER A 227 3.19 2.36 3.43
C SER A 227 4.24 1.33 3.00
N ILE A 228 5.03 1.62 1.96
CA ILE A 228 6.15 0.77 1.52
C ILE A 228 7.17 0.61 2.64
N PHE A 229 7.57 1.74 3.24
CA PHE A 229 8.52 1.77 4.34
C PHE A 229 8.02 0.93 5.51
N ILE A 230 6.77 1.13 5.96
CA ILE A 230 6.17 0.35 7.06
C ILE A 230 6.19 -1.15 6.75
N LYS A 231 5.84 -1.55 5.53
CA LYS A 231 5.86 -2.97 5.14
C LYS A 231 7.27 -3.56 5.14
N LYS A 232 8.26 -2.85 4.57
CA LYS A 232 9.67 -3.27 4.56
C LYS A 232 10.24 -3.32 5.98
N PHE A 233 9.94 -2.31 6.80
CA PHE A 233 10.40 -2.19 8.17
C PHE A 233 9.81 -3.30 9.06
N ASN A 234 8.51 -3.58 8.94
CA ASN A 234 7.87 -4.66 9.69
C ASN A 234 8.48 -6.04 9.39
N LYS A 235 8.88 -6.30 8.14
CA LYS A 235 9.61 -7.53 7.78
C LYS A 235 11.01 -7.60 8.40
N ASN A 236 11.67 -6.45 8.54
CA ASN A 236 13.03 -6.35 9.07
C ASN A 236 13.09 -6.17 10.60
N ARG A 237 11.97 -6.24 11.32
CA ARG A 237 11.98 -6.18 12.79
C ARG A 237 12.78 -7.32 13.37
N SER A 238 13.44 -7.05 14.48
CA SER A 238 14.14 -8.06 15.27
C SER A 238 13.14 -9.01 15.91
N ALA A 239 13.41 -10.30 15.82
CA ALA A 239 12.71 -11.33 16.56
C ALA A 239 13.72 -12.17 17.34
N VAL A 240 13.35 -12.56 18.56
CA VAL A 240 14.21 -13.34 19.46
C VAL A 240 13.49 -14.58 19.95
N ILE A 241 14.17 -15.73 19.90
CA ILE A 241 13.80 -16.91 20.69
C ILE A 241 14.61 -16.86 21.97
N HIS A 242 13.94 -16.79 23.12
CA HIS A 242 14.56 -16.81 24.43
C HIS A 242 14.31 -18.15 25.12
N ILE A 243 15.38 -18.83 25.52
CA ILE A 243 15.35 -20.13 26.18
C ILE A 243 15.76 -19.93 27.63
N ASN A 244 14.79 -19.98 28.55
CA ASN A 244 15.05 -19.81 29.97
C ASN A 244 15.49 -21.14 30.59
N THR A 245 16.62 -21.12 31.32
CA THR A 245 17.21 -22.31 31.96
C THR A 245 17.20 -22.28 33.49
N GLU A 246 16.51 -21.32 34.11
CA GLU A 246 16.43 -21.12 35.56
C GLU A 246 16.03 -22.41 36.31
N LYS A 247 14.93 -23.05 35.88
CA LYS A 247 14.49 -24.34 36.44
C LYS A 247 15.49 -25.47 36.23
N ALA A 248 16.17 -25.49 35.09
CA ALA A 248 17.17 -26.52 34.78
C ALA A 248 18.38 -26.38 35.73
N ARG A 249 18.76 -25.15 36.08
CA ARG A 249 19.83 -24.90 37.05
C ARG A 249 19.48 -25.43 38.43
N GLU A 250 18.29 -25.10 38.92
CA GLU A 250 17.83 -25.57 40.23
C GLU A 250 17.77 -27.10 40.32
N MET A 251 17.36 -27.74 39.23
CA MET A 251 17.17 -29.19 39.15
C MET A 251 18.50 -29.93 38.99
N TYR A 252 19.36 -29.50 38.07
CA TYR A 252 20.59 -30.24 37.73
C TYR A 252 21.80 -29.85 38.57
N LYS A 253 21.79 -28.69 39.25
CA LYS A 253 22.83 -28.22 40.19
C LYS A 253 24.25 -28.49 39.67
N ASP A 254 24.96 -29.45 40.26
CA ASP A 254 26.34 -29.81 39.93
C ASP A 254 26.52 -30.34 38.49
N LYS A 255 25.45 -30.83 37.86
CA LYS A 255 25.44 -31.30 36.47
C LYS A 255 24.99 -30.24 35.47
N TYR A 256 24.68 -29.03 35.92
CA TYR A 256 24.13 -27.98 35.08
C TYR A 256 25.06 -27.59 33.92
N GLU A 257 26.37 -27.52 34.13
CA GLU A 257 27.30 -27.19 33.04
C GLU A 257 27.30 -28.23 31.92
N LEU A 258 27.24 -29.53 32.26
CA LEU A 258 27.13 -30.60 31.26
C LEU A 258 25.81 -30.52 30.51
N PHE A 259 24.71 -30.28 31.23
CA PHE A 259 23.40 -30.05 30.62
C PHE A 259 23.42 -28.83 29.68
N ARG A 260 24.05 -27.73 30.10
CA ARG A 260 24.14 -26.48 29.32
C ARG A 260 24.92 -26.67 28.02
N LEU A 261 26.02 -27.43 28.05
CA LEU A 261 26.77 -27.74 26.83
C LEU A 261 25.94 -28.54 25.81
N GLU A 262 25.19 -29.54 26.27
CA GLU A 262 24.29 -30.30 25.39
C GLU A 262 23.11 -29.44 24.89
N LEU A 263 22.56 -28.56 25.73
CA LEU A 263 21.55 -27.59 25.32
C LEU A 263 22.05 -26.67 24.20
N VAL A 264 23.23 -26.05 24.37
CA VAL A 264 23.87 -25.21 23.35
C VAL A 264 24.05 -25.99 22.05
N ARG A 265 24.50 -27.25 22.13
CA ARG A 265 24.68 -28.11 20.96
C ARG A 265 23.37 -28.36 20.21
N VAL A 266 22.30 -28.72 20.91
CA VAL A 266 20.97 -28.96 20.30
C VAL A 266 20.43 -27.69 19.65
N VAL A 267 20.61 -26.53 20.29
CA VAL A 267 20.16 -25.23 19.77
C VAL A 267 20.94 -24.82 18.52
N ILE A 268 22.25 -25.05 18.48
CA ILE A 268 23.07 -24.82 17.28
C ILE A 268 22.62 -25.73 16.13
N GLN A 269 22.37 -27.02 16.40
CA GLN A 269 21.86 -27.96 15.39
C GLN A 269 20.49 -27.55 14.86
N PHE A 270 19.63 -27.03 15.74
CA PHE A 270 18.36 -26.43 15.34
C PHE A 270 18.58 -25.26 14.38
N ASN A 271 19.46 -24.30 14.71
CA ASN A 271 19.76 -23.16 13.83
C ASN A 271 20.35 -23.60 12.47
N GLN A 272 21.20 -24.63 12.46
CA GLN A 272 21.75 -25.20 11.23
C GLN A 272 20.67 -25.77 10.30
N ARG A 273 19.64 -26.41 10.86
CA ARG A 273 18.50 -26.94 10.10
C ARG A 273 17.70 -25.84 9.39
N TYR A 274 17.75 -24.61 9.88
CA TYR A 274 17.08 -23.44 9.31
C TYR A 274 18.08 -22.47 8.64
N PHE A 275 19.15 -23.01 8.04
CA PHE A 275 20.14 -22.27 7.24
C PHE A 275 20.96 -21.20 7.99
N ASN A 276 21.14 -21.33 9.32
CA ASN A 276 21.91 -20.40 10.15
C ASN A 276 21.39 -18.94 10.07
N LYS A 277 20.08 -18.77 9.94
CA LYS A 277 19.47 -17.43 9.84
C LYS A 277 19.42 -16.68 11.16
N ALA A 278 19.71 -17.35 12.29
CA ALA A 278 19.75 -16.70 13.59
C ALA A 278 21.17 -16.44 14.09
N ILE A 279 21.37 -15.28 14.72
CA ILE A 279 22.54 -14.96 15.53
C ILE A 279 22.32 -15.58 16.92
N PHE A 280 23.24 -16.44 17.33
CA PHE A 280 23.18 -17.11 18.62
C PHE A 280 23.96 -16.35 19.68
N LYS A 281 23.32 -16.11 20.83
CA LYS A 281 23.94 -15.52 22.02
C LYS A 281 23.66 -16.42 23.22
N ALA A 282 24.72 -16.83 23.89
CA ALA A 282 24.63 -17.69 25.07
C ALA A 282 25.03 -16.89 26.31
N ASN A 283 24.10 -16.70 27.23
CA ASN A 283 24.40 -16.21 28.55
C ASN A 283 24.60 -17.41 29.50
N TYR A 284 24.89 -17.11 30.77
CA TYR A 284 24.99 -18.17 31.77
C TYR A 284 23.59 -18.70 32.11
N ASP A 285 22.57 -17.84 32.17
CA ASP A 285 21.23 -18.13 32.70
C ASP A 285 20.20 -18.45 31.60
N ASP A 286 20.50 -18.09 30.36
CA ASP A 286 19.60 -18.17 29.22
C ASP A 286 20.38 -18.30 27.90
N LEU A 287 19.65 -18.68 26.85
CA LEU A 287 20.13 -18.66 25.47
C LEU A 287 19.16 -17.85 24.60
N GLU A 288 19.72 -17.06 23.68
CA GLU A 288 18.98 -16.19 22.78
C GLU A 288 19.34 -16.50 21.31
N LEU A 289 18.33 -16.58 20.45
CA LEU A 289 18.47 -16.65 19.00
C LEU A 289 17.80 -15.44 18.37
N TYR A 290 18.58 -14.53 17.80
CA TYR A 290 18.06 -13.34 17.12
C TYR A 290 17.95 -13.57 15.62
N MET A 291 16.82 -13.21 15.01
CA MET A 291 16.54 -13.32 13.58
C MET A 291 15.59 -12.18 13.15
N ASP A 292 15.28 -12.07 11.86
CA ASP A 292 14.22 -11.19 11.39
C ASP A 292 12.82 -11.78 11.65
N TYR A 293 11.80 -10.92 11.75
CA TYR A 293 10.41 -11.31 11.98
C TYR A 293 9.90 -12.32 10.93
N GLU A 294 10.23 -12.14 9.65
CA GLU A 294 9.77 -13.02 8.57
C GLU A 294 10.32 -14.44 8.74
N THR A 295 11.59 -14.58 9.14
CA THR A 295 12.19 -15.88 9.48
C THR A 295 11.49 -16.52 10.68
N MET A 296 11.17 -15.75 11.73
CA MET A 296 10.47 -16.25 12.92
C MET A 296 9.03 -16.68 12.61
N GLU A 297 8.30 -15.87 11.85
CA GLU A 297 6.92 -16.12 11.47
C GLU A 297 6.82 -17.41 10.64
N ASN A 298 7.75 -17.61 9.70
CA ASN A 298 7.83 -18.84 8.92
C ASN A 298 8.19 -20.06 9.79
N LEU A 299 9.16 -19.91 10.71
CA LEU A 299 9.58 -20.97 11.63
C LEU A 299 8.43 -21.45 12.53
N THR A 300 7.56 -20.53 12.94
CA THR A 300 6.49 -20.76 13.91
C THR A 300 5.11 -20.95 13.29
N GLU A 301 5.03 -21.05 11.95
CA GLU A 301 3.78 -21.09 11.18
C GLU A 301 2.80 -19.98 11.60
N GLY A 302 3.30 -18.74 11.66
CA GLY A 302 2.53 -17.58 12.13
C GLY A 302 2.28 -17.63 13.64
N PHE A 303 3.30 -17.98 14.44
CA PHE A 303 3.24 -18.07 15.90
C PHE A 303 2.24 -19.10 16.44
N ARG A 304 1.86 -20.10 15.63
CA ARG A 304 0.94 -21.18 16.02
C ARG A 304 1.65 -22.35 16.65
N ILE A 305 2.93 -22.54 16.34
CA ILE A 305 3.74 -23.65 16.85
C ILE A 305 5.03 -23.16 17.50
N CYS A 306 5.54 -23.97 18.43
CA CYS A 306 6.85 -23.80 19.02
C CYS A 306 7.72 -25.00 18.62
N PRO A 307 8.50 -24.92 17.52
CA PRO A 307 9.22 -26.09 17.01
C PRO A 307 10.42 -26.49 17.87
N LEU A 308 11.01 -25.55 18.63
CA LEU A 308 12.20 -25.81 19.42
C LEU A 308 11.90 -26.56 20.73
N LEU A 309 10.83 -26.19 21.46
CA LEU A 309 10.54 -26.78 22.77
C LEU A 309 10.35 -28.32 22.74
N PRO A 310 9.60 -28.92 21.79
CA PRO A 310 9.48 -30.37 21.69
C PRO A 310 10.81 -31.08 21.46
N ILE A 311 11.73 -30.45 20.71
CA ILE A 311 13.08 -30.99 20.45
C ILE A 311 13.87 -31.02 21.76
N LEU A 312 13.81 -29.93 22.53
CA LEU A 312 14.50 -29.82 23.82
C LEU A 312 13.94 -30.83 24.85
N ILE A 313 12.62 -30.98 24.95
CA ILE A 313 11.99 -31.94 25.87
C ILE A 313 12.39 -33.37 25.50
N LYS A 314 12.29 -33.74 24.21
CA LYS A 314 12.59 -35.11 23.77
C LYS A 314 14.08 -35.46 23.83
N GLY A 315 14.96 -34.48 23.56
CA GLY A 315 16.40 -34.70 23.49
C GLY A 315 17.11 -34.59 24.84
N LEU A 316 16.63 -33.75 25.74
CA LEU A 316 17.36 -33.34 26.95
C LEU A 316 16.53 -33.40 28.24
N ASP A 317 15.27 -33.83 28.18
CA ASP A 317 14.32 -33.75 29.31
C ASP A 317 14.21 -32.32 29.88
N PHE A 318 14.19 -31.33 28.97
CA PHE A 318 14.33 -29.91 29.31
C PHE A 318 13.20 -29.40 30.23
N PRO A 319 13.51 -28.91 31.45
CA PRO A 319 12.49 -28.46 32.42
C PRO A 319 12.21 -26.94 32.35
N GLY A 320 12.76 -26.24 31.36
CA GLY A 320 12.66 -24.78 31.20
C GLY A 320 11.50 -24.34 30.28
N SER A 321 11.61 -23.13 29.75
CA SER A 321 10.63 -22.55 28.83
C SER A 321 11.29 -21.90 27.61
N VAL A 322 10.53 -21.81 26.52
CA VAL A 322 10.93 -21.13 25.28
C VAL A 322 9.91 -20.03 25.00
N GLY A 323 10.38 -18.79 24.91
CA GLY A 323 9.59 -17.61 24.59
C GLY A 323 9.98 -17.02 23.24
N TYR A 324 9.04 -16.32 22.62
CA TYR A 324 9.23 -15.58 21.36
C TYR A 324 8.97 -14.09 21.62
N GLY A 325 9.92 -13.24 21.24
CA GLY A 325 9.80 -11.79 21.35
C GLY A 325 9.98 -11.12 19.99
N ILE A 326 9.26 -10.03 19.76
CA ILE A 326 9.44 -9.15 18.60
C ILE A 326 9.79 -7.78 19.15
N GLY A 327 10.89 -7.22 18.68
CA GLY A 327 11.38 -5.90 19.08
C GLY A 327 11.62 -5.02 17.86
N ASP A 328 11.55 -3.71 18.05
CA ASP A 328 11.84 -2.76 16.98
C ASP A 328 13.33 -2.79 16.60
N ASN A 329 14.22 -3.19 17.51
CA ASN A 329 15.68 -3.30 17.31
C ASN A 329 16.27 -4.61 17.94
N ILE A 330 17.47 -5.04 17.50
CA ILE A 330 18.26 -6.16 18.10
C ILE A 330 19.05 -5.68 19.35
N TYR A 331 18.98 -4.39 19.69
CA TYR A 331 19.76 -3.75 20.76
C TYR A 331 18.89 -3.29 21.92
#